data_AF-A0A9X3EVQ3-F1
#
_entry.id   AF-A0A9X3EVQ3-F1
#
_cell.length_a   1.000
_cell.length_b   1.000
_cell.length_c   1.000
_cell.angle_alpha   90.00
_cell.angle_beta   90.00
_cell.angle_gamma   90.00
#
_symmetry.space_group_name_H-M   'P 1'
#
loop_
_entity.id
_entity.type
_entity.pdbx_description
1 polymer ?
#
loop_
_entity_poly.entity_id
_entity_poly.type
_entity_poly.pdbx_seq_one_letter_code
_entity_poly.pdbx_strand_id
1 'polypeptide(L)'
;MSELFAAAVSIAPTRRRRFLWAAWWTAPPSREPFRRPDASEGGARTPDEALRRAEKAAGRALVQIEPLWARAWGRVLMGEPPFTQAAGEGSRAAPRASREPEQASIWQLLGLTPHATVAEIRTAFRQRALVTHPDRGGDPEAFRALREAHDEAIARRSRAGKRPRRKRPET
;
A
#
# COMPACT_ATOMS: atom_id res chain seq x y z
N MET A 1 1.79 -36.23 12.76
CA MET A 1 0.94 -35.36 11.91
C MET A 1 1.87 -34.66 10.93
N SER A 2 2.04 -35.19 9.73
CA SER A 2 2.82 -34.52 8.70
C SER A 2 1.97 -33.37 8.17
N GLU A 3 2.29 -32.13 8.55
CA GLU A 3 1.70 -30.96 7.91
C GLU A 3 1.90 -31.10 6.40
N LEU A 4 0.80 -31.18 5.65
CA LEU A 4 0.81 -31.23 4.19
C LEU A 4 1.31 -29.87 3.69
N PHE A 5 2.62 -29.75 3.55
CA PHE A 5 3.26 -28.59 2.95
C PHE A 5 3.15 -28.66 1.43
N ALA A 6 2.46 -27.70 0.83
CA ALA A 6 2.48 -27.51 -0.62
C ALA A 6 3.74 -26.75 -1.02
N ALA A 7 4.51 -27.32 -1.95
CA ALA A 7 5.65 -26.62 -2.53
C ALA A 7 5.21 -25.28 -3.12
N ALA A 8 5.93 -24.21 -2.81
CA ALA A 8 5.50 -22.84 -2.99
C ALA A 8 6.48 -22.01 -3.82
N VAL A 9 5.96 -21.02 -4.54
CA VAL A 9 6.76 -20.04 -5.30
C VAL A 9 6.26 -18.63 -5.06
N SER A 10 7.18 -17.70 -4.81
CA SER A 10 6.90 -16.28 -4.76
C SER A 10 7.52 -15.60 -5.97
N ILE A 11 6.81 -14.63 -6.56
CA ILE A 11 7.24 -13.92 -7.76
C ILE A 11 7.08 -12.41 -7.53
N ALA A 12 8.15 -11.64 -7.71
CA ALA A 12 8.15 -10.20 -7.49
C ALA A 12 8.71 -9.42 -8.69
N PRO A 13 8.12 -8.25 -9.03
CA PRO A 13 8.71 -7.36 -10.02
C PRO A 13 9.99 -6.72 -9.48
N THR A 14 10.98 -6.58 -10.36
CA THR A 14 12.26 -5.90 -10.11
C THR A 14 12.27 -4.51 -10.74
N ARG A 15 13.24 -3.67 -10.35
CA ARG A 15 13.39 -2.30 -10.90
C ARG A 15 13.60 -2.26 -12.42
N ARG A 16 14.08 -3.35 -13.04
CA ARG A 16 14.35 -3.44 -14.48
C ARG A 16 13.16 -3.96 -15.30
N ARG A 17 11.92 -3.88 -14.79
CA ARG A 17 10.71 -4.45 -15.42
C ARG A 17 10.86 -5.96 -15.74
N ARG A 18 11.63 -6.67 -14.93
CA ARG A 18 11.77 -8.14 -14.94
C ARG A 18 11.20 -8.74 -13.67
N PHE A 19 10.99 -10.05 -13.64
CA PHE A 19 10.51 -10.76 -12.46
C PHE A 19 11.62 -11.58 -11.83
N LEU A 20 11.68 -11.55 -10.49
CA LEU A 20 12.46 -12.44 -9.64
C LEU A 20 11.49 -13.47 -9.06
N TRP A 21 11.80 -14.75 -9.20
CA TRP A 21 11.11 -15.80 -8.47
C TRP A 21 12.00 -16.43 -7.43
N ALA A 22 11.38 -16.91 -6.36
CA ALA A 22 11.99 -17.68 -5.29
C ALA A 22 11.03 -18.81 -4.94
N ALA A 23 11.53 -20.03 -4.80
CA ALA A 23 10.73 -21.23 -4.59
C ALA A 23 11.22 -22.03 -3.38
N TRP A 24 10.26 -22.65 -2.69
CA TRP A 24 10.48 -23.47 -1.51
C TRP A 24 9.70 -24.78 -1.68
N TRP A 25 10.39 -25.91 -1.71
CA TRP A 25 9.78 -27.24 -1.89
C TRP A 25 10.32 -28.29 -0.92
N THR A 26 11.40 -27.97 -0.19
CA THR A 26 11.93 -28.84 0.86
C THR A 26 11.26 -28.56 2.21
N ALA A 27 10.75 -27.34 2.41
CA ALA A 27 9.96 -26.94 3.57
C ALA A 27 9.22 -25.62 3.25
N PRO A 28 8.31 -25.14 4.11
CA PRO A 28 7.70 -23.82 3.94
C PRO A 28 8.69 -22.66 4.12
N PRO A 29 8.40 -21.47 3.53
CA PRO A 29 9.10 -20.26 3.87
C PRO A 29 8.78 -19.84 5.32
N SER A 30 9.81 -19.50 6.09
CA SER A 30 9.69 -18.99 7.47
C SER A 30 10.30 -17.60 7.57
N ARG A 31 9.72 -16.75 8.43
CA ARG A 31 10.22 -15.39 8.67
C ARG A 31 11.35 -15.34 9.69
N GLU A 32 11.33 -16.23 10.67
CA GLU A 32 12.26 -16.20 11.80
C GLU A 32 12.67 -17.63 12.21
N PRO A 33 13.93 -18.03 11.97
CA PRO A 33 14.88 -17.35 11.09
C PRO A 33 14.36 -17.32 9.65
N PHE A 34 14.73 -16.28 8.88
CA PHE A 34 14.32 -16.18 7.49
C PHE A 34 14.87 -17.35 6.68
N ARG A 35 13.97 -18.17 6.13
CA ARG A 35 14.36 -19.36 5.37
C ARG A 35 14.67 -19.02 3.92
N ARG A 36 15.90 -19.28 3.51
CA ARG A 36 16.34 -19.14 2.12
C ARG A 36 15.53 -20.06 1.19
N PRO A 37 15.21 -19.62 -0.04
CA PRO A 37 14.57 -20.46 -1.03
C PRO A 37 15.47 -21.63 -1.44
N ASP A 38 14.85 -22.73 -1.85
CA ASP A 38 15.53 -23.88 -2.42
C ASP A 38 16.13 -23.53 -3.81
N ALA A 39 15.43 -22.72 -4.60
CA ALA A 39 16.01 -22.04 -5.77
C ALA A 39 15.37 -20.68 -6.03
N SER A 40 16.09 -19.84 -6.77
CA SER A 40 15.61 -18.54 -7.21
C SER A 40 16.31 -18.11 -8.50
N GLU A 41 15.60 -17.44 -9.39
CA GLU A 41 16.20 -16.82 -10.57
C GLU A 41 15.48 -15.51 -10.91
N GLY A 42 16.26 -14.52 -11.35
CA GLY A 42 15.76 -13.25 -11.86
C GLY A 42 15.77 -13.18 -13.38
N GLY A 43 15.02 -12.25 -13.96
CA GLY A 43 15.14 -11.92 -15.38
C GLY A 43 14.00 -12.44 -16.26
N ALA A 44 13.01 -13.13 -15.69
CA ALA A 44 11.79 -13.48 -16.41
C ALA A 44 11.07 -12.22 -16.91
N ARG A 45 10.49 -12.29 -18.11
CA ARG A 45 9.77 -11.17 -18.74
C ARG A 45 8.34 -11.06 -18.24
N THR A 46 7.74 -12.18 -17.84
CA THR A 46 6.38 -12.26 -17.31
C THR A 46 6.31 -13.09 -16.02
N PRO A 47 5.25 -12.93 -15.21
CA PRO A 47 5.00 -13.80 -14.05
C PRO A 47 4.85 -15.27 -14.43
N ASP A 48 4.16 -15.58 -15.53
CA ASP A 48 4.00 -16.96 -16.02
C ASP A 48 5.31 -17.60 -16.47
N GLU A 49 6.21 -16.80 -17.06
CA GLU A 49 7.55 -17.28 -17.40
C GLU A 49 8.36 -17.57 -16.14
N ALA A 50 8.25 -16.72 -15.12
CA ALA A 50 8.88 -16.94 -13.82
C ALA A 50 8.34 -18.22 -13.13
N LEU A 51 7.03 -18.46 -13.17
CA LEU A 51 6.41 -19.69 -12.64
C LEU A 51 6.93 -20.93 -13.35
N ARG A 52 6.90 -20.95 -14.70
CA ARG A 52 7.39 -22.11 -15.48
C ARG A 52 8.87 -22.40 -15.22
N ARG A 53 9.70 -21.37 -15.05
CA ARG A 53 11.11 -21.53 -14.68
C ARG A 53 11.28 -22.12 -13.27
N ALA A 54 10.47 -21.66 -12.33
CA ALA A 54 10.47 -22.18 -10.95
C ALA A 54 10.04 -23.65 -10.90
N GLU A 55 8.96 -24.03 -11.59
CA GLU A 55 8.48 -25.42 -11.66
C GLU A 55 9.50 -26.34 -12.33
N LYS A 56 10.14 -25.87 -13.40
CA LYS A 56 11.24 -26.59 -14.05
C LYS A 56 12.41 -26.83 -13.10
N ALA A 57 12.76 -25.85 -12.27
CA ALA A 57 13.82 -25.98 -11.26
C ALA A 57 13.44 -26.95 -10.13
N ALA A 58 12.17 -26.94 -9.71
CA ALA A 58 11.67 -27.79 -8.63
C ALA A 58 11.34 -29.22 -9.09
N GLY A 59 11.23 -29.45 -10.40
CA GLY A 59 10.78 -30.72 -11.00
C GLY A 59 9.33 -31.09 -10.63
N ARG A 60 8.52 -30.11 -10.21
CA ARG A 60 7.15 -30.28 -9.71
C ARG A 60 6.35 -28.99 -9.86
N ALA A 61 5.02 -29.11 -9.78
CA ALA A 61 4.13 -27.94 -9.71
C ALA A 61 4.33 -27.18 -8.39
N LEU A 62 4.26 -25.85 -8.45
CA LEU A 62 4.44 -24.96 -7.29
C LEU A 62 3.20 -24.07 -7.11
N VAL A 63 2.75 -23.93 -5.87
CA VAL A 63 1.66 -23.02 -5.51
C VAL A 63 2.21 -21.61 -5.39
N GLN A 64 1.62 -20.66 -6.12
CA GLN A 64 2.02 -19.27 -6.02
C GLN A 64 1.56 -18.67 -4.69
N ILE A 65 2.50 -18.09 -3.94
CA ILE A 65 2.29 -17.40 -2.66
C ILE A 65 2.60 -15.90 -2.80
N GLU A 66 2.50 -15.15 -1.70
CA GLU A 66 2.62 -13.70 -1.70
C GLU A 66 3.97 -13.23 -2.27
N PRO A 67 4.00 -12.16 -3.09
CA PRO A 67 5.22 -11.61 -3.70
C PRO A 67 6.21 -11.05 -2.67
N LEU A 68 5.80 -10.92 -1.41
CA LEU A 68 6.63 -10.41 -0.32
C LEU A 68 7.88 -11.29 -0.12
N TRP A 69 7.78 -12.60 -0.32
CA TRP A 69 8.87 -13.53 -0.08
C TRP A 69 9.99 -13.41 -1.13
N ALA A 70 9.63 -13.27 -2.41
CA ALA A 70 10.60 -12.97 -3.47
C ALA A 70 11.21 -11.58 -3.32
N ARG A 71 10.46 -10.59 -2.82
CA ARG A 71 11.01 -9.27 -2.47
C ARG A 71 12.03 -9.38 -1.33
N ALA A 72 11.66 -10.08 -0.26
CA ALA A 72 12.52 -10.30 0.89
C ALA A 72 13.81 -11.01 0.48
N TRP A 73 13.70 -12.05 -0.37
CA TRP A 73 14.86 -12.71 -0.94
C TRP A 73 15.72 -11.77 -1.80
N GLY A 74 15.08 -10.94 -2.63
CA GLY A 74 15.76 -9.91 -3.42
C GLY A 74 16.55 -8.93 -2.56
N ARG A 75 16.11 -8.64 -1.33
CA ARG A 75 16.86 -7.81 -0.37
C ARG A 75 18.04 -8.55 0.24
N VAL A 76 17.85 -9.82 0.61
CA VAL A 76 18.95 -10.67 1.10
C VAL A 76 20.07 -10.79 0.08
N LEU A 77 19.75 -10.92 -1.21
CA LEU A 77 20.74 -10.90 -2.30
C LEU A 77 21.52 -9.57 -2.40
N MET A 78 20.96 -8.47 -1.89
CA MET A 78 21.58 -7.15 -1.84
C MET A 78 22.27 -6.85 -0.50
N GLY A 79 22.37 -7.85 0.39
CA GLY A 79 22.95 -7.68 1.73
C GLY A 79 22.05 -6.94 2.73
N GLU A 80 20.78 -6.73 2.37
CA GLU A 80 19.79 -6.09 3.24
C GLU A 80 18.97 -7.12 4.03
N PRO A 81 18.38 -6.72 5.18
CA PRO A 81 17.47 -7.60 5.92
C PRO A 81 16.22 -7.97 5.08
N PRO A 82 15.75 -9.24 5.16
CA PRO A 82 14.63 -9.74 4.34
C PRO A 82 13.33 -8.98 4.59
N PHE A 83 13.06 -8.66 5.86
CA PHE A 83 11.94 -7.81 6.28
C PHE A 83 12.49 -6.58 6.99
N THR A 84 11.97 -5.40 6.65
CA THR A 84 12.09 -4.24 7.53
C THR A 84 11.21 -4.48 8.74
N GLN A 85 11.72 -4.26 9.95
CA GLN A 85 10.94 -4.34 11.21
C GLN A 85 9.71 -3.41 11.25
N ALA A 86 9.52 -2.54 10.26
CA ALA A 86 8.33 -1.70 10.04
C ALA A 86 7.05 -2.48 9.60
N ALA A 87 7.00 -3.80 9.75
CA ALA A 87 5.86 -4.64 9.38
C ALA A 87 5.11 -5.23 10.60
N GLY A 88 5.20 -4.54 11.74
CA GLY A 88 4.51 -4.90 12.99
C GLY A 88 3.32 -3.99 13.35
N GLU A 89 3.01 -2.95 12.56
CA GLU A 89 1.90 -2.06 12.88
C GLU A 89 1.17 -1.60 11.61
N GLY A 90 -0.12 -1.90 11.55
CA GLY A 90 -1.06 -1.21 10.67
C GLY A 90 -1.00 -1.56 9.19
N SER A 91 -1.90 -2.45 8.78
CA SER A 91 -2.42 -2.46 7.42
C SER A 91 -2.80 -1.04 6.98
N ARG A 92 -2.02 -0.47 6.08
CA ARG A 92 -2.55 0.49 5.12
C ARG A 92 -1.88 0.26 3.78
N ALA A 93 -2.53 -0.59 3.00
CA ALA A 93 -2.29 -0.73 1.58
C ALA A 93 -2.13 0.67 0.95
N ALA A 94 -0.94 0.95 0.44
CA ALA A 94 -0.70 2.11 -0.40
C ALA A 94 -1.50 1.96 -1.70
N PRO A 95 -2.42 2.88 -2.04
CA PRO A 95 -2.91 2.95 -3.40
C PRO A 95 -1.96 3.82 -4.23
N ARG A 96 -1.60 3.25 -5.38
CA ARG A 96 -1.19 3.88 -6.64
C ARG A 96 -1.21 5.41 -6.65
N ALA A 97 -0.04 5.99 -6.86
CA ALA A 97 0.17 7.41 -7.15
C ALA A 97 -0.66 7.87 -8.35
N SER A 98 -1.77 8.57 -8.08
CA SER A 98 -2.50 9.40 -9.02
C SER A 98 -3.30 10.44 -8.21
N ARG A 99 -2.68 11.58 -7.88
CA ARG A 99 -3.32 12.79 -7.28
C ARG A 99 -4.09 12.64 -5.94
N GLU A 100 -4.12 11.46 -5.32
CA GLU A 100 -4.82 11.16 -4.06
C GLU A 100 -4.07 11.40 -2.71
N PRO A 101 -2.77 11.73 -2.59
CA PRO A 101 -2.15 11.83 -1.26
C PRO A 101 -2.67 13.04 -0.47
N GLU A 102 -2.93 14.14 -1.16
CA GLU A 102 -3.43 15.36 -0.51
C GLU A 102 -4.91 15.24 -0.16
N GLN A 103 -5.71 14.55 -0.99
CA GLN A 103 -7.14 14.32 -0.72
C GLN A 103 -7.33 13.50 0.55
N ALA A 104 -6.60 12.38 0.68
CA ALA A 104 -6.65 11.56 1.88
C ALA A 104 -6.20 12.35 3.11
N SER A 105 -5.12 13.14 3.00
CA SER A 105 -4.62 13.97 4.10
C SER A 105 -5.65 14.99 4.58
N ILE A 106 -6.35 15.72 3.70
CA ILE A 106 -7.32 16.74 4.09
C ILE A 106 -8.51 16.15 4.83
N TRP A 107 -9.12 15.10 4.27
CA TRP A 107 -10.30 14.48 4.87
C TRP A 107 -9.98 13.76 6.18
N GLN A 108 -8.82 13.12 6.28
CA GLN A 108 -8.35 12.51 7.53
C GLN A 108 -8.05 13.55 8.60
N LEU A 109 -7.44 14.67 8.22
CA LEU A 109 -7.09 15.75 9.13
C LEU A 109 -8.31 16.56 9.60
N LEU A 110 -9.42 16.50 8.86
CA LEU A 110 -10.75 16.94 9.32
C LEU A 110 -11.57 15.84 10.00
N GLY A 111 -11.23 14.57 9.79
CA GLY A 111 -11.91 13.42 10.39
C GLY A 111 -13.23 13.11 9.70
N LEU A 112 -13.30 13.46 8.42
CA LEU A 112 -14.48 13.40 7.59
C LEU A 112 -14.26 12.46 6.42
N THR A 113 -15.36 12.08 5.78
CA THR A 113 -15.33 11.33 4.52
C THR A 113 -15.20 12.31 3.35
N PRO A 114 -14.69 11.88 2.18
CA PRO A 114 -14.63 12.72 0.98
C PRO A 114 -16.00 13.16 0.45
N HIS A 115 -17.09 12.59 0.98
CA HIS A 115 -18.46 12.93 0.64
C HIS A 115 -19.10 13.96 1.57
N ALA A 116 -18.39 14.38 2.62
CA ALA A 116 -18.89 15.34 3.59
C ALA A 116 -19.32 16.67 2.95
N THR A 117 -20.42 17.21 3.46
CA THR A 117 -20.99 18.49 3.05
C THR A 117 -20.24 19.67 3.68
N VAL A 118 -20.44 20.88 3.14
CA VAL A 118 -19.87 22.12 3.71
C VAL A 118 -20.26 22.30 5.18
N ALA A 119 -21.50 21.94 5.55
CA ALA A 119 -21.98 22.06 6.92
C ALA A 119 -21.23 21.10 7.87
N GLU A 120 -20.97 19.87 7.42
CA GLU A 120 -20.18 18.88 8.17
C GLU A 120 -18.71 19.30 8.30
N ILE A 121 -18.10 19.83 7.23
CA ILE A 121 -16.73 20.37 7.23
C ILE A 121 -16.56 21.47 8.29
N ARG A 122 -17.47 22.45 8.31
CA ARG A 122 -17.43 23.55 9.30
C ARG A 122 -17.68 23.08 10.72
N THR A 123 -18.47 22.02 10.89
CA THR A 123 -18.78 21.48 12.22
C THR A 123 -17.61 20.67 12.76
N ALA A 124 -17.02 19.79 11.95
CA ALA A 124 -15.84 19.02 12.33
C ALA A 124 -14.63 19.93 12.62
N PHE A 125 -14.43 20.98 11.81
CA PHE A 125 -13.41 21.98 12.07
C PHE A 125 -13.59 22.65 13.43
N ARG A 126 -14.81 23.11 13.76
CA ARG A 126 -15.09 23.74 15.07
C ARG A 126 -14.82 22.78 16.23
N GLN A 127 -15.25 21.53 16.14
CA GLN A 127 -15.02 20.53 17.19
C GLN A 127 -13.53 20.26 17.40
N ARG A 128 -12.77 20.11 16.31
CA ARG A 128 -11.32 19.88 16.39
C ARG A 128 -10.54 21.12 16.80
N ALA A 129 -10.93 22.29 16.32
CA ALA A 129 -10.33 23.57 16.70
C ALA A 129 -10.42 23.81 18.21
N LEU A 130 -11.50 23.38 18.86
CA LEU A 130 -11.66 23.50 20.32
C LEU A 130 -10.69 22.59 21.10
N VAL A 131 -10.31 21.45 20.53
CA VAL A 131 -9.40 20.46 21.14
C VAL A 131 -7.94 20.79 20.85
N THR A 132 -7.65 21.30 19.65
CA THR A 132 -6.29 21.59 19.17
C THR A 132 -5.89 23.06 19.40
N HIS A 133 -6.72 23.88 20.04
CA HIS A 133 -6.43 25.31 20.21
C HIS A 133 -5.19 25.54 21.09
N PRO A 134 -4.20 26.35 20.66
CA PRO A 134 -2.99 26.61 21.43
C PRO A 134 -3.27 27.26 22.80
N ASP A 135 -4.25 28.18 22.91
CA ASP A 135 -4.68 28.75 24.20
C ASP A 135 -5.20 27.72 25.22
N ARG A 136 -5.56 26.52 24.79
CA ARG A 136 -6.05 25.45 25.69
C ARG A 136 -5.03 24.32 25.88
N GLY A 137 -3.77 24.59 25.54
CA GLY A 137 -2.68 23.59 25.62
C GLY A 137 -2.60 22.68 24.40
N GLY A 138 -3.25 23.04 23.30
CA GLY A 138 -3.15 22.35 22.01
C GLY A 138 -1.90 22.72 21.23
N ASP A 139 -1.60 21.94 20.20
CA ASP A 139 -0.42 22.15 19.38
C ASP A 139 -0.67 23.19 18.26
N PRO A 140 0.16 24.25 18.16
CA PRO A 140 -0.03 25.31 17.17
C PRO A 140 0.22 24.84 15.73
N GLU A 141 1.06 23.83 15.49
CA GLU A 141 1.27 23.27 14.15
C GLU A 141 0.07 22.43 13.72
N ALA A 142 -0.47 21.61 14.62
CA ALA A 142 -1.68 20.84 14.38
C ALA A 142 -2.89 21.74 14.10
N PHE A 143 -3.00 22.89 14.76
CA PHE A 143 -4.05 23.88 14.47
C PHE A 143 -3.89 24.52 13.09
N ARG A 144 -2.66 24.83 12.67
CA ARG A 144 -2.36 25.36 11.33
C ARG A 144 -2.75 24.36 10.25
N ALA A 145 -2.33 23.11 10.40
CA ALA A 145 -2.68 22.04 9.47
C ALA A 145 -4.20 21.84 9.38
N LEU A 146 -4.90 21.90 10.53
CA LEU A 146 -6.37 21.82 10.60
C LEU A 146 -7.06 22.95 9.85
N ARG A 147 -6.53 24.17 9.96
CA ARG A 147 -7.03 25.35 9.26
C ARG A 147 -6.80 25.26 7.76
N GLU A 148 -5.62 24.82 7.33
CA GLU A 148 -5.31 24.61 5.91
C GLU A 148 -6.19 23.53 5.28
N ALA A 149 -6.40 22.41 5.96
CA ALA A 149 -7.29 21.35 5.51
C ALA A 149 -8.74 21.84 5.37
N HIS A 150 -9.22 22.65 6.32
CA HIS A 150 -10.56 23.24 6.24
C HIS A 150 -10.71 24.18 5.03
N ASP A 151 -9.76 25.07 4.80
CA ASP A 151 -9.81 26.03 3.68
C ASP A 151 -9.84 25.31 2.32
N GLU A 152 -8.96 24.33 2.13
CA GLU A 152 -8.89 23.55 0.89
C GLU A 152 -10.15 22.71 0.68
N ALA A 153 -10.73 22.13 1.74
CA ALA A 153 -11.99 21.38 1.63
C ALA A 153 -13.16 22.27 1.17
N ILE A 154 -13.23 23.51 1.68
CA ILE A 154 -14.24 24.50 1.27
C ILE A 154 -14.02 24.95 -0.18
N ALA A 155 -12.77 25.25 -0.56
CA ALA A 155 -12.42 25.64 -1.92
C ALA A 155 -12.78 24.56 -2.94
N ARG A 156 -12.51 23.28 -2.62
CA ARG A 156 -12.88 22.13 -3.45
C ARG A 156 -14.38 21.99 -3.61
N ARG A 157 -15.15 22.15 -2.52
CA ARG A 157 -16.61 22.03 -2.59
C ARG A 157 -17.25 23.17 -3.37
N SER A 158 -16.69 24.38 -3.29
CA SER A 158 -17.08 25.52 -4.12
C SER A 158 -16.77 25.31 -5.61
N ARG A 159 -15.60 24.74 -5.95
CA ARG A 159 -15.21 24.41 -7.34
C ARG A 159 -16.07 23.29 -7.96
N ALA A 160 -16.49 22.30 -7.16
CA ALA A 160 -17.35 21.21 -7.64
C ALA A 160 -18.74 21.68 -8.10
N GLY A 161 -19.26 22.77 -7.53
CA GLY A 161 -20.54 23.37 -7.92
C GLY A 161 -20.50 24.16 -9.24
N LYS A 162 -19.32 24.56 -9.73
CA LYS A 162 -19.15 25.39 -10.95
C LYS A 162 -18.93 24.60 -12.24
N ARG A 163 -18.95 23.26 -12.20
CA ARG A 163 -18.82 22.45 -13.43
C ARG A 163 -20.07 22.61 -14.31
N PRO A 164 -19.97 23.11 -15.56
CA PRO A 164 -21.11 23.15 -16.46
C PRO A 164 -21.60 21.72 -16.71
N ARG A 165 -22.89 21.48 -16.48
CA ARG A 165 -23.56 20.23 -16.83
C ARG A 165 -23.44 20.05 -18.35
N ARG A 166 -22.49 19.22 -18.82
CA ARG A 166 -22.51 18.76 -20.22
C ARG A 166 -23.83 18.02 -20.41
N LYS A 167 -24.72 18.58 -21.24
CA LYS A 167 -25.93 17.90 -21.70
C LYS A 167 -25.49 16.56 -22.30
N ARG A 168 -26.04 15.49 -21.75
CA ARG A 168 -25.91 14.13 -22.26
C ARG A 168 -26.69 14.09 -23.58
N PRO A 169 -26.11 13.72 -24.73
CA PRO A 169 -26.92 13.52 -25.93
C PRO A 169 -27.88 12.36 -25.66
N GLU A 170 -29.17 12.62 -25.83
CA GLU A 170 -30.18 11.57 -25.99
C GLU A 170 -29.90 10.81 -27.28
N THR A 171 -30.33 9.55 -27.24
CA THR A 171 -30.12 8.40 -28.14
C THR A 171 -29.88 8.68 -29.61
#